data_AF-A0A9E4TUS8-F1
#
_entry.id   AF-A0A9E4TUS8-F1
#
_cell.length_a   1.000
_cell.length_b   1.000
_cell.length_c   1.000
_cell.angle_alpha   90.00
_cell.angle_beta   90.00
_cell.angle_gamma   90.00
#
_symmetry.space_group_name_H-M   'P 1'
#
loop_
_entity.id
_entity.type
_entity.pdbx_description
1 polymer ?
#
loop_
_entity_poly.entity_id
_entity_poly.type
_entity_poly.pdbx_seq_one_letter_code
_entity_poly.pdbx_strand_id
1 'polypeptide(L)'
;MKQVYTLRINAKENIGINEIPTEQVWQWLAAAWKDIQQAPGQSLFFGTSLTLLSIVISVGVIVTGNFYLLLPLLAGFLLIAPFIGIGPYSISQQLEQNENSSLKVASFAWSRNSLQLFSMGLVLLVSFIVWYMLARLIFFSFYDGQIPSDWQGYIAVVLGSWEGLQILTVGTFVGGMLAIVVFAFSAVSIPMLMDRPVSFISAMRTS
;
A
#
# COMPACT_ATOMS: atom_id res chain seq x y z
N MET A 1 21.80 -23.21 15.19
CA MET A 1 21.19 -22.33 14.16
C MET A 1 20.34 -21.17 14.71
N LYS A 2 19.62 -21.29 15.85
CA LYS A 2 18.84 -20.15 16.43
C LYS A 2 19.68 -19.03 17.07
N GLN A 3 20.90 -19.32 17.53
CA GLN A 3 21.77 -18.34 18.22
C GLN A 3 22.44 -17.30 17.31
N VAL A 4 22.47 -17.53 15.99
CA VAL A 4 23.09 -16.58 15.04
C VAL A 4 22.13 -15.44 14.69
N TYR A 5 20.82 -15.65 14.83
CA TYR A 5 19.80 -14.63 14.53
C TYR A 5 19.67 -13.56 15.62
N THR A 6 19.85 -13.93 16.89
CA THR A 6 19.72 -12.98 18.01
C THR A 6 20.89 -12.01 18.13
N LEU A 7 22.07 -12.33 17.58
CA LEU A 7 23.25 -11.46 17.64
C LEU A 7 23.25 -10.32 16.61
N ARG A 8 22.31 -10.29 15.64
CA ARG A 8 22.22 -9.21 14.64
C ARG A 8 21.27 -8.07 15.02
N ILE A 9 20.44 -8.22 16.05
CA ILE A 9 19.45 -7.19 16.46
C ILE A 9 20.12 -5.99 17.17
N ASN A 10 21.41 -6.08 17.52
CA ASN A 10 22.12 -5.06 18.31
C ASN A 10 23.27 -4.35 17.58
N ALA A 11 23.49 -4.63 16.29
CA ALA A 11 24.40 -3.80 15.51
C ALA A 11 23.68 -2.50 15.18
N LYS A 12 24.13 -1.40 15.77
CA LYS A 12 23.77 -0.02 15.43
C LYS A 12 23.67 0.08 13.89
N GLU A 13 22.46 0.05 13.34
CA GLU A 13 22.24 0.08 11.90
C GLU A 13 22.71 1.45 11.42
N ASN A 14 23.93 1.52 10.85
CA ASN A 14 24.45 2.74 10.23
C ASN A 14 23.71 2.94 8.90
N ILE A 15 22.49 3.46 8.98
CA ILE A 15 21.70 3.83 7.82
C ILE A 15 22.15 5.22 7.39
N GLY A 16 23.02 5.28 6.39
CA GLY A 16 23.38 6.54 5.74
C GLY A 16 22.17 7.09 4.97
N ILE A 17 21.77 8.31 5.30
CA ILE A 17 20.72 9.06 4.60
C ILE A 17 21.43 9.88 3.52
N ASN A 18 21.10 9.65 2.26
CA ASN A 18 21.60 10.45 1.14
C ASN A 18 20.54 11.46 0.74
N GLU A 19 20.95 12.71 0.51
CA GLU A 19 20.06 13.72 -0.06
C GLU A 19 19.85 13.43 -1.55
N ILE A 20 18.58 13.34 -1.96
CA ILE A 20 18.18 13.03 -3.33
C ILE A 20 17.38 14.21 -3.87
N PRO A 21 17.74 14.76 -5.05
CA PRO A 21 16.98 15.85 -5.67
C PRO A 21 15.60 15.37 -6.14
N THR A 22 14.59 16.25 -6.10
CA THR A 22 13.20 15.90 -6.43
C THR A 22 13.05 15.41 -7.88
N GLU A 23 13.93 15.85 -8.78
CA GLU A 23 13.96 15.44 -10.18
C GLU A 23 14.24 13.94 -10.36
N GLN A 24 14.83 13.29 -9.36
CA GLN A 24 15.10 11.86 -9.37
C GLN A 24 13.82 11.02 -9.48
N VAL A 25 12.67 11.53 -9.00
CA VAL A 25 11.36 10.87 -9.13
C VAL A 25 11.03 10.57 -10.60
N TRP A 26 11.31 11.51 -11.50
CA TRP A 26 11.07 11.32 -12.93
C TRP A 26 12.01 10.28 -13.54
N GLN A 27 13.24 10.21 -13.05
CA GLN A 27 14.21 9.21 -13.47
C GLN A 27 13.78 7.81 -13.03
N TRP A 28 13.27 7.66 -11.80
CA TRP A 28 12.74 6.38 -11.31
C TRP A 28 11.50 5.93 -12.08
N LEU A 29 10.58 6.84 -12.40
CA LEU A 29 9.43 6.51 -13.24
C LEU A 29 9.85 6.09 -14.66
N ALA A 30 10.83 6.78 -15.24
CA ALA A 30 11.37 6.41 -16.55
C ALA A 30 12.11 5.05 -16.51
N ALA A 31 12.82 4.74 -15.41
CA ALA A 31 13.47 3.45 -15.19
C ALA A 31 12.42 2.33 -15.07
N ALA A 32 11.39 2.52 -14.24
CA ALA A 32 10.28 1.57 -14.09
C ALA A 32 9.60 1.29 -15.44
N TRP A 33 9.43 2.30 -16.28
CA TRP A 33 8.89 2.12 -17.63
C TRP A 33 9.80 1.27 -18.52
N LYS A 34 11.13 1.50 -18.47
CA LYS A 34 12.11 0.68 -19.19
C LYS A 34 12.13 -0.76 -18.68
N ASP A 35 11.98 -0.98 -17.38
CA ASP A 35 11.92 -2.33 -16.79
C ASP A 35 10.72 -3.12 -17.32
N ILE A 36 9.56 -2.47 -17.43
CA ILE A 36 8.36 -3.06 -18.04
C ILE A 36 8.62 -3.44 -19.51
N GLN A 37 9.33 -2.60 -20.26
CA GLN A 37 9.67 -2.88 -21.66
C GLN A 37 10.71 -4.01 -21.81
N GLN A 38 11.64 -4.13 -20.86
CA GLN A 38 12.68 -5.17 -20.85
C GLN A 38 12.15 -6.53 -20.38
N ALA A 39 11.18 -6.54 -19.46
CA ALA A 39 10.56 -7.76 -18.91
C ALA A 39 9.01 -7.72 -19.05
N PRO A 40 8.47 -7.64 -20.28
CA PRO A 40 7.03 -7.41 -20.47
C PRO A 40 6.18 -8.58 -20.00
N GLY A 41 6.61 -9.83 -20.23
CA GLY A 41 5.87 -11.02 -19.81
C GLY A 41 5.76 -11.15 -18.29
N GLN A 42 6.86 -10.89 -17.59
CA GLN A 42 6.93 -10.94 -16.13
C GLN A 42 6.13 -9.80 -15.50
N SER A 43 6.26 -8.59 -16.05
CA SER A 43 5.51 -7.42 -15.60
C SER A 43 4.00 -7.58 -15.82
N LEU A 44 3.60 -8.09 -16.99
CA LEU A 44 2.19 -8.38 -17.28
C LEU A 44 1.63 -9.46 -16.38
N PHE A 45 2.40 -10.49 -16.00
CA PHE A 45 1.92 -11.53 -15.09
C PHE A 45 1.44 -10.95 -13.75
N PHE A 46 2.22 -10.06 -13.12
CA PHE A 46 1.82 -9.46 -11.85
C PHE A 46 0.62 -8.52 -12.03
N GLY A 47 0.65 -7.65 -13.05
CA GLY A 47 -0.44 -6.71 -13.33
C GLY A 47 -1.76 -7.40 -13.66
N THR A 48 -1.72 -8.42 -14.53
CA THR A 48 -2.90 -9.20 -14.92
C THR A 48 -3.42 -10.05 -13.76
N SER A 49 -2.54 -10.68 -12.97
CA SER A 49 -2.96 -11.46 -11.80
C SER A 49 -3.68 -10.60 -10.76
N LEU A 50 -3.13 -9.42 -10.46
CA LEU A 50 -3.76 -8.45 -9.55
C LEU A 50 -5.11 -7.95 -10.09
N THR A 51 -5.17 -7.65 -11.39
CA THR A 51 -6.39 -7.18 -12.07
C THR A 51 -7.47 -8.25 -12.05
N LEU A 52 -7.14 -9.50 -12.41
CA LEU A 52 -8.09 -10.61 -12.39
C LEU A 52 -8.61 -10.89 -10.98
N LEU A 53 -7.73 -10.88 -9.97
CA LEU A 53 -8.14 -11.02 -8.57
C LEU A 53 -9.13 -9.92 -8.17
N SER A 54 -8.82 -8.66 -8.52
CA SER A 54 -9.67 -7.51 -8.21
C SER A 54 -11.02 -7.59 -8.92
N ILE A 55 -11.05 -8.02 -10.18
CA ILE A 55 -12.28 -8.24 -10.95
C ILE A 55 -13.13 -9.34 -10.30
N VAL A 56 -12.54 -10.50 -9.97
CA VAL A 56 -13.26 -11.62 -9.35
C VAL A 56 -13.90 -11.19 -8.04
N ILE A 57 -13.15 -10.48 -7.19
CA ILE A 57 -13.68 -9.95 -5.93
C ILE A 57 -14.81 -8.95 -6.19
N SER A 58 -14.60 -7.99 -7.10
CA SER A 58 -15.58 -6.93 -7.39
C SER A 58 -16.87 -7.50 -7.98
N VAL A 59 -16.77 -8.39 -8.97
CA VAL A 59 -17.92 -9.08 -9.56
C VAL A 59 -18.63 -9.93 -8.52
N GLY A 60 -17.90 -10.64 -7.66
CA GLY A 60 -18.49 -11.40 -6.56
C GLY A 60 -19.33 -10.55 -5.61
N VAL A 61 -18.83 -9.36 -5.23
CA VAL A 61 -19.58 -8.41 -4.40
C VAL A 61 -20.83 -7.90 -5.13
N ILE A 62 -20.71 -7.52 -6.40
CA ILE A 62 -21.82 -7.00 -7.21
C ILE A 62 -22.92 -8.04 -7.37
N VAL A 63 -22.58 -9.27 -7.75
CA VAL A 63 -23.53 -10.36 -8.01
C VAL A 63 -24.23 -10.81 -6.72
N THR A 64 -23.53 -10.81 -5.59
CA THR A 64 -24.12 -11.21 -4.31
C THR A 64 -24.85 -10.07 -3.59
N GLY A 65 -24.70 -8.82 -4.04
CA GLY A 65 -25.25 -7.64 -3.38
C GLY A 65 -24.62 -7.31 -2.02
N ASN A 66 -23.52 -7.98 -1.66
CA ASN A 66 -22.91 -7.88 -0.33
C ASN A 66 -21.92 -6.70 -0.24
N PHE A 67 -22.39 -5.48 -0.53
CA PHE A 67 -21.55 -4.27 -0.53
C PHE A 67 -20.89 -3.98 0.83
N TYR A 68 -21.45 -4.48 1.93
CA TYR A 68 -20.83 -4.40 3.25
C TYR A 68 -19.46 -5.10 3.33
N LEU A 69 -19.16 -6.04 2.43
CA LEU A 69 -17.86 -6.72 2.34
C LEU A 69 -16.75 -5.85 1.76
N LEU A 70 -17.08 -4.74 1.08
CA LEU A 70 -16.06 -3.87 0.48
C LEU A 70 -15.03 -3.40 1.50
N LEU A 71 -15.48 -3.05 2.71
CA LEU A 71 -14.59 -2.54 3.74
C LEU A 71 -13.62 -3.63 4.27
N PRO A 72 -14.09 -4.84 4.66
CA PRO A 72 -13.20 -5.97 4.93
C PRO A 72 -12.26 -6.33 3.78
N LEU A 73 -12.73 -6.25 2.53
CA LEU A 73 -11.91 -6.57 1.35
C LEU A 73 -10.78 -5.54 1.15
N LEU A 74 -11.06 -4.25 1.34
CA LEU A 74 -10.04 -3.20 1.33
C LEU A 74 -9.02 -3.38 2.45
N ALA A 75 -9.49 -3.73 3.66
CA ALA A 75 -8.61 -4.05 4.79
C ALA A 75 -7.70 -5.25 4.49
N GLY A 76 -8.25 -6.32 3.90
CA GLY A 76 -7.48 -7.48 3.46
C GLY A 76 -6.47 -7.13 2.38
N PHE A 77 -6.84 -6.26 1.44
CA PHE A 77 -5.93 -5.77 0.41
C PHE A 77 -4.74 -5.03 1.01
N LEU A 78 -4.94 -4.15 2.00
CA LEU A 78 -3.86 -3.43 2.68
C LEU A 78 -2.85 -4.35 3.37
N LEU A 79 -3.31 -5.46 3.93
CA LEU A 79 -2.41 -6.46 4.53
C LEU A 79 -1.55 -7.17 3.48
N ILE A 80 -2.11 -7.42 2.29
CA ILE A 80 -1.46 -8.18 1.22
C ILE A 80 -0.67 -7.27 0.27
N ALA A 81 -0.99 -5.97 0.20
CA ALA A 81 -0.38 -5.03 -0.73
C ALA A 81 1.16 -4.95 -0.64
N PRO A 82 1.79 -4.90 0.56
CA PRO A 82 3.24 -4.95 0.67
C PRO A 82 3.84 -6.21 0.04
N PHE A 83 3.12 -7.34 0.04
CA PHE A 83 3.56 -8.59 -0.57
C PHE A 83 3.46 -8.56 -2.09
N ILE A 84 2.37 -8.01 -2.61
CA ILE A 84 2.13 -7.90 -4.05
C ILE A 84 3.19 -7.01 -4.71
N GLY A 85 3.59 -5.91 -4.05
CA GLY A 85 4.60 -4.99 -4.55
C GLY A 85 6.01 -5.59 -4.71
N ILE A 86 6.32 -6.68 -3.99
CA ILE A 86 7.65 -7.29 -4.01
C ILE A 86 7.97 -7.95 -5.35
N GLY A 87 6.97 -8.50 -6.03
CA GLY A 87 7.17 -9.16 -7.32
C GLY A 87 7.76 -8.22 -8.38
N PRO A 88 7.07 -7.12 -8.72
CA PRO A 88 7.60 -6.09 -9.62
C PRO A 88 8.95 -5.53 -9.16
N TYR A 89 9.12 -5.26 -7.87
CA TYR A 89 10.39 -4.76 -7.33
C TYR A 89 11.55 -5.74 -7.55
N SER A 90 11.30 -7.04 -7.33
CA SER A 90 12.29 -8.07 -7.58
C SER A 90 12.63 -8.22 -9.06
N ILE A 91 11.72 -7.89 -9.98
CA ILE A 91 12.03 -7.84 -11.42
C ILE A 91 13.01 -6.70 -11.70
N SER A 92 12.72 -5.48 -11.21
CA SER A 92 13.62 -4.33 -11.35
C SER A 92 14.99 -4.62 -10.74
N GLN A 93 15.05 -5.20 -9.54
CA GLN A 93 16.31 -5.57 -8.89
C GLN A 93 17.15 -6.57 -9.73
N GLN A 94 16.51 -7.54 -10.39
CA GLN A 94 17.22 -8.49 -11.27
C GLN A 94 17.77 -7.78 -12.52
N LEU A 95 16.98 -6.88 -13.12
CA LEU A 95 17.40 -6.11 -14.29
C LEU A 95 18.56 -5.16 -13.97
N GLU A 96 18.53 -4.49 -12.82
CA GLU A 96 19.64 -3.64 -12.34
C GLU A 96 20.94 -4.43 -12.14
N GLN A 97 20.84 -5.71 -11.77
CA GLN A 97 21.97 -6.62 -11.62
C GLN A 97 22.47 -7.22 -12.94
N ASN A 98 21.87 -6.82 -14.08
CA ASN A 98 22.11 -7.40 -15.40
C ASN A 98 21.80 -8.91 -15.45
N GLU A 99 20.91 -9.40 -14.58
CA GLU A 99 20.45 -10.79 -14.58
C GLU A 99 19.21 -10.94 -15.48
N ASN A 100 19.00 -12.16 -16.00
CA ASN A 100 17.77 -12.48 -16.70
C ASN A 100 16.59 -12.50 -15.70
N SER A 101 15.55 -11.71 -15.97
CA SER A 101 14.39 -11.59 -15.08
C SER A 101 13.62 -12.92 -14.94
N SER A 102 13.74 -13.55 -13.77
CA SER A 102 13.08 -14.80 -13.44
C SER A 102 11.78 -14.55 -12.68
N LEU A 103 10.67 -14.94 -13.30
CA LEU A 103 9.33 -14.87 -12.68
C LEU A 103 9.28 -15.67 -11.37
N LYS A 104 9.94 -16.82 -11.33
CA LYS A 104 9.95 -17.69 -10.14
C LYS A 104 10.65 -16.99 -8.97
N VAL A 105 11.78 -16.33 -9.22
CA VAL A 105 12.49 -15.58 -8.17
C VAL A 105 11.61 -14.43 -7.68
N ALA A 106 11.00 -13.67 -8.59
CA ALA A 106 10.11 -12.57 -8.26
C ALA A 106 8.90 -13.00 -7.41
N SER A 107 8.25 -14.11 -7.76
CA SER A 107 7.07 -14.63 -7.04
C SER A 107 7.38 -15.15 -5.63
N PHE A 108 8.64 -15.48 -5.33
CA PHE A 108 9.07 -15.97 -4.01
C PHE A 108 9.95 -14.97 -3.24
N ALA A 109 10.21 -13.78 -3.79
CA ALA A 109 11.06 -12.76 -3.18
C ALA A 109 10.54 -12.28 -1.81
N TRP A 110 9.24 -12.37 -1.57
CA TRP A 110 8.61 -12.01 -0.30
C TRP A 110 9.07 -12.84 0.90
N SER A 111 9.57 -14.05 0.67
CA SER A 111 10.03 -14.96 1.72
C SER A 111 11.25 -14.44 2.50
N ARG A 112 12.00 -13.47 1.94
CA ARG A 112 13.22 -12.92 2.55
C ARG A 112 12.95 -12.09 3.81
N ASN A 113 11.85 -11.35 3.86
CA ASN A 113 11.52 -10.48 4.99
C ASN A 113 10.00 -10.43 5.32
N SER A 114 9.32 -11.57 5.16
CA SER A 114 7.86 -11.68 5.18
C SER A 114 7.22 -11.13 6.46
N LEU A 115 7.83 -11.36 7.63
CA LEU A 115 7.31 -10.88 8.91
C LEU A 115 7.34 -9.35 9.02
N GLN A 116 8.40 -8.70 8.54
CA GLN A 116 8.52 -7.24 8.60
C GLN A 116 7.58 -6.57 7.59
N LEU A 117 7.42 -7.17 6.40
CA LEU A 117 6.46 -6.74 5.39
C LEU A 117 5.02 -6.91 5.88
N PHE A 118 4.71 -8.03 6.55
CA PHE A 118 3.43 -8.23 7.23
C PHE A 118 3.18 -7.14 8.29
N SER A 119 4.22 -6.82 9.07
CA SER A 119 4.14 -5.81 10.13
C SER A 119 3.84 -4.42 9.54
N MET A 120 4.45 -4.06 8.40
CA MET A 120 4.08 -2.85 7.66
C MET A 120 2.63 -2.89 7.17
N GLY A 121 2.18 -4.04 6.64
CA GLY A 121 0.77 -4.24 6.28
C GLY A 121 -0.17 -4.00 7.46
N LEU A 122 0.21 -4.46 8.67
CA LEU A 122 -0.57 -4.23 9.88
C LEU A 122 -0.60 -2.74 10.29
N VAL A 123 0.52 -2.03 10.15
CA VAL A 123 0.57 -0.56 10.40
C VAL A 123 -0.36 0.17 9.43
N LEU A 124 -0.34 -0.20 8.15
CA LEU A 124 -1.25 0.36 7.14
C LEU A 124 -2.71 0.02 7.44
N LEU A 125 -2.99 -1.21 7.89
CA LEU A 125 -4.34 -1.61 8.30
C LEU A 125 -4.83 -0.79 9.49
N VAL A 126 -4.02 -0.62 10.53
CA VAL A 126 -4.39 0.22 11.69
C VAL A 126 -4.65 1.66 11.25
N SER A 127 -3.81 2.19 10.38
CA SER A 127 -3.98 3.54 9.81
C SER A 127 -5.30 3.67 9.03
N PHE A 128 -5.66 2.63 8.27
CA PHE A 128 -6.94 2.57 7.57
C PHE A 128 -8.13 2.46 8.51
N ILE A 129 -8.03 1.70 9.60
CA ILE A 129 -9.08 1.63 10.61
C ILE A 129 -9.29 3.00 11.25
N VAL A 130 -8.20 3.70 11.61
CA VAL A 130 -8.26 5.07 12.14
C VAL A 130 -8.91 6.01 11.13
N TRP A 131 -8.49 5.96 9.86
CA TRP A 131 -9.09 6.74 8.78
C TRP A 131 -10.60 6.50 8.66
N TYR A 132 -11.01 5.23 8.63
CA TYR A 132 -12.41 4.84 8.52
C TYR A 132 -13.23 5.32 9.72
N MET A 133 -12.69 5.22 10.94
CA MET A 133 -13.34 5.75 12.14
C MET A 133 -13.52 7.27 12.06
N LEU A 134 -12.51 8.00 11.60
CA LEU A 134 -12.59 9.44 11.39
C LEU A 134 -13.60 9.81 10.31
N ALA A 135 -13.59 9.11 9.17
CA ALA A 135 -14.55 9.33 8.09
C ALA A 135 -15.99 9.13 8.56
N ARG A 136 -16.25 8.08 9.36
CA ARG A 136 -17.56 7.87 9.99
C ARG A 136 -17.92 8.97 10.97
N LEU A 137 -17.00 9.36 11.84
CA LEU A 137 -17.23 10.42 12.81
C LEU A 137 -17.61 11.73 12.11
N ILE A 138 -16.87 12.10 11.05
CA ILE A 138 -17.16 13.29 10.24
C ILE A 138 -18.54 13.16 9.59
N PHE A 139 -18.82 12.04 8.92
CA PHE A 139 -20.11 11.82 8.26
C PHE A 139 -21.28 11.99 9.24
N PHE A 140 -21.25 11.32 10.39
CA PHE A 140 -22.31 11.40 11.40
C PHE A 140 -22.33 12.71 12.19
N SER A 141 -21.30 13.57 12.08
CA SER A 141 -21.30 14.89 12.71
C SER A 141 -22.03 15.95 11.88
N PHE A 142 -22.13 15.73 10.56
CA PHE A 142 -22.71 16.68 9.62
C PHE A 142 -24.01 16.18 8.97
N TYR A 143 -24.23 14.87 8.91
CA TYR A 143 -25.41 14.29 8.26
C TYR A 143 -26.28 13.53 9.26
N ASP A 144 -27.45 14.10 9.55
CA ASP A 144 -28.49 13.52 10.42
C ASP A 144 -29.62 12.81 9.64
N GLY A 145 -29.52 12.80 8.31
CA GLY A 145 -30.54 12.19 7.44
C GLY A 145 -30.50 10.66 7.43
N GLN A 146 -31.48 10.05 6.76
CA GLN A 146 -31.41 8.62 6.48
C GLN A 146 -30.28 8.33 5.49
N ILE A 147 -29.39 7.41 5.83
CA ILE A 147 -28.29 6.99 4.95
C ILE A 147 -28.92 6.27 3.75
N PRO A 148 -28.68 6.74 2.50
CA PRO A 148 -29.18 6.05 1.33
C PRO A 148 -28.68 4.60 1.29
N SER A 149 -29.58 3.67 0.99
CA SER A 149 -29.27 2.24 0.92
C SER A 149 -28.48 1.86 -0.33
N ASP A 150 -28.41 2.76 -1.32
CA ASP A 150 -27.72 2.58 -2.58
C ASP A 150 -26.58 3.59 -2.77
N TRP A 151 -25.60 3.21 -3.59
CA TRP A 151 -24.41 4.01 -3.83
C TRP A 151 -24.70 5.34 -4.56
N GLN A 152 -25.76 5.39 -5.38
CA GLN A 152 -26.11 6.57 -6.16
C GLN A 152 -26.66 7.66 -5.26
N GLY A 153 -27.56 7.29 -4.34
CA GLY A 153 -28.06 8.16 -3.28
C GLY A 153 -26.94 8.66 -2.39
N TYR A 154 -25.99 7.80 -1.99
CA TYR A 154 -24.84 8.22 -1.19
C TYR A 154 -24.01 9.30 -1.90
N ILE A 155 -23.73 9.12 -3.19
CA ILE A 155 -23.01 10.13 -4.00
C ILE A 155 -23.82 11.42 -4.14
N ALA A 156 -25.13 11.31 -4.38
CA ALA A 156 -26.00 12.48 -4.50
C ALA A 156 -26.02 13.32 -3.22
N VAL A 157 -26.02 12.68 -2.04
CA VAL A 157 -25.89 13.37 -0.76
C VAL A 157 -24.51 14.03 -0.63
N VAL A 158 -23.42 13.26 -0.80
CA VAL A 158 -22.07 13.76 -0.54
C VAL A 158 -21.64 14.86 -1.51
N LEU A 159 -22.05 14.80 -2.79
CA LEU A 159 -21.66 15.77 -3.81
C LEU A 159 -22.70 16.88 -4.06
N GLY A 160 -23.97 16.61 -3.76
CA GLY A 160 -25.08 17.48 -4.12
C GLY A 160 -25.69 18.26 -2.95
N SER A 161 -25.32 17.95 -1.71
CA SER A 161 -25.89 18.60 -0.52
C SER A 161 -24.90 19.55 0.17
N TRP A 162 -25.44 20.47 0.97
CA TRP A 162 -24.64 21.39 1.77
C TRP A 162 -23.84 20.65 2.85
N GLU A 163 -24.47 19.65 3.49
CA GLU A 163 -23.83 18.74 4.44
C GLU A 163 -22.70 17.97 3.77
N GLY A 164 -22.92 17.52 2.52
CA GLY A 164 -21.91 16.88 1.68
C GLY A 164 -20.67 17.75 1.48
N LEU A 165 -20.83 19.04 1.18
CA LEU A 165 -19.69 19.97 1.08
C LEU A 165 -18.91 20.11 2.39
N GLN A 166 -19.59 20.10 3.54
CA GLN A 166 -18.93 20.13 4.85
C GLN A 166 -18.15 18.83 5.12
N ILE A 167 -18.77 17.68 4.83
CA ILE A 167 -18.12 16.36 4.92
C ILE A 167 -16.88 16.29 4.04
N LEU A 168 -16.96 16.76 2.79
CA LEU A 168 -15.83 16.78 1.86
C LEU A 168 -14.72 17.70 2.35
N THR A 169 -15.04 18.92 2.78
CA THR A 169 -14.04 19.90 3.21
C THR A 169 -13.28 19.42 4.44
N VAL A 170 -14.01 19.01 5.49
CA VAL A 170 -13.41 18.51 6.74
C VAL A 170 -12.73 17.16 6.51
N GLY A 171 -13.37 16.27 5.75
CA GLY A 171 -12.84 14.97 5.38
C GLY A 171 -11.53 15.06 4.59
N THR A 172 -11.42 15.97 3.63
CA THR A 172 -10.18 16.20 2.88
C THR A 172 -9.08 16.75 3.78
N PHE A 173 -9.39 17.69 4.68
CA PHE A 173 -8.38 18.21 5.59
C PHE A 173 -7.85 17.14 6.55
N VAL A 174 -8.76 16.44 7.25
CA VAL A 174 -8.40 15.37 8.21
C VAL A 174 -7.71 14.20 7.50
N GLY A 175 -8.26 13.79 6.35
CA GLY A 175 -7.68 12.74 5.52
C GLY A 175 -6.29 13.12 4.99
N GLY A 176 -6.09 14.38 4.60
CA GLY A 176 -4.80 14.91 4.17
C GLY A 176 -3.75 14.88 5.27
N MET A 177 -4.11 15.26 6.50
CA MET A 177 -3.22 15.16 7.65
C MET A 177 -2.81 13.72 7.94
N LEU A 178 -3.77 12.79 7.93
CA LEU A 178 -3.47 11.37 8.14
C LEU A 178 -2.60 10.82 7.01
N ALA A 179 -2.88 11.21 5.76
CA ALA A 179 -2.08 10.82 4.61
C ALA A 179 -0.63 11.31 4.72
N ILE A 180 -0.40 12.54 5.19
CA ILE A 180 0.96 13.06 5.46
C ILE A 180 1.67 12.19 6.50
N VAL A 181 1.00 11.86 7.61
CA VAL A 181 1.60 11.02 8.67
C VAL A 181 1.92 9.62 8.15
N VAL A 182 0.98 8.99 7.43
CA VAL A 182 1.18 7.66 6.85
C VAL A 182 2.29 7.67 5.82
N PHE A 183 2.32 8.68 4.96
CA PHE A 183 3.39 8.86 3.98
C PHE A 183 4.75 9.00 4.66
N ALA A 184 4.85 9.86 5.69
CA ALA A 184 6.08 10.12 6.40
C ALA A 184 6.74 8.84 6.92
N PHE A 185 5.99 7.92 7.56
CA PHE A 185 6.61 6.68 8.06
C PHE A 185 6.70 5.55 7.02
N SER A 186 6.02 5.63 5.87
CA SER A 186 5.91 4.48 4.95
C SER A 186 6.69 4.61 3.65
N ALA A 187 6.97 5.84 3.19
CA ALA A 187 7.52 6.11 1.87
C ALA A 187 8.85 5.37 1.60
N VAL A 188 9.77 5.37 2.58
CA VAL A 188 11.08 4.71 2.46
C VAL A 188 11.08 3.33 3.14
N SER A 189 10.10 3.04 3.99
CA SER A 189 10.07 1.84 4.81
C SER A 189 9.91 0.55 4.02
N ILE A 190 8.98 0.51 3.06
CA ILE A 190 8.72 -0.72 2.28
C ILE A 190 9.93 -1.09 1.40
N PRO A 191 10.52 -0.16 0.60
CA PRO A 191 11.74 -0.45 -0.15
C PRO A 191 12.90 -0.89 0.75
N MET A 192 13.11 -0.20 1.87
CA MET A 192 14.19 -0.54 2.80
C MET A 192 14.04 -1.95 3.38
N LEU A 193 12.81 -2.38 3.70
CA LEU A 193 12.55 -3.73 4.20
C LEU A 193 12.76 -4.82 3.15
N MET A 194 12.69 -4.48 1.86
CA MET A 194 13.01 -5.42 0.79
C MET A 194 14.51 -5.56 0.57
N ASP A 195 15.25 -4.46 0.65
CA ASP A 195 16.69 -4.44 0.36
C ASP A 195 17.55 -4.84 1.54
N ARG A 196 17.09 -4.55 2.76
CA ARG A 196 17.89 -4.68 3.97
C ARG A 196 17.18 -5.53 5.02
N PRO A 197 17.91 -6.37 5.76
CA PRO A 197 17.35 -7.17 6.85
C PRO A 197 17.16 -6.32 8.12
N VAL A 198 16.40 -5.22 8.02
CA VAL A 198 16.12 -4.29 9.12
C VAL A 198 14.73 -4.56 9.72
N SER A 199 14.52 -4.06 10.94
CA SER A 199 13.19 -4.09 11.57
C SER A 199 12.24 -3.06 10.94
N PHE A 200 10.93 -3.35 10.91
CA PHE A 200 9.93 -2.41 10.40
C PHE A 200 9.92 -1.10 11.20
N ILE A 201 10.27 -1.14 12.49
CA ILE A 201 10.41 0.04 13.34
C ILE A 201 11.62 0.88 12.91
N SER A 202 12.77 0.25 12.64
CA SER A 202 13.94 0.96 12.11
C SER A 202 13.64 1.63 10.77
N ALA A 203 12.94 0.91 9.89
CA ALA A 203 12.54 1.40 8.59
C ALA A 203 11.63 2.64 8.72
N MET A 204 10.58 2.56 9.55
CA MET A 204 9.66 3.68 9.80
C MET A 204 10.33 4.91 10.41
N ARG A 205 11.37 4.72 11.22
CA ARG A 205 12.13 5.84 11.83
C ARG A 205 13.05 6.54 10.83
N THR A 206 13.38 5.89 9.72
CA THR A 206 14.28 6.44 8.71
C THR A 206 13.52 7.23 7.64
N SER A 207 12.26 6.87 7.43
CA SER A 207 11.34 7.57 6.53
C SER A 207 10.92 8.92 7.12
#